data_AF-A0A5E6M8E5-F1
#
_entry.id   AF-A0A5E6M8E5-F1
#
_cell.length_a   1.000
_cell.length_b   1.000
_cell.length_c   1.000
_cell.angle_alpha   90.00
_cell.angle_beta   90.00
_cell.angle_gamma   90.00
#
_symmetry.space_group_name_H-M   'P 1'
#
loop_
_entity.id
_entity.type
_entity.pdbx_description
1 polymer ?
#
loop_
_entity_poly.entity_id
_entity_poly.type
_entity_poly.pdbx_seq_one_letter_code
_entity_poly.pdbx_strand_id
1 'polypeptide(L)'
;MNHHGVNQTEDSLSLQQAMGRCCCTREATPSASHGSEERHVCGSKVDFVFPDVPFPSPRIFAATGEEALRLLVHRHHEYLLKSPIHYLFPPDKEALEKLVRRAADFVVEMCGGPRYYTSTRGEPRMRSRHFPTTIDERAREVWLICYRDALKEAGFPLPILEEFWNWIEPFSIRMVNRRTTWDPPRRVPFSSIQDAFAL
;
A
#
# COMPACT_ATOMS: atom_id res chain seq x y z
N MET A 1 -28.11 -42.58 21.26
CA MET A 1 -28.98 -41.99 20.22
C MET A 1 -29.35 -40.59 20.67
N ASN A 2 -28.92 -39.61 19.88
CA ASN A 2 -29.53 -38.30 19.62
C ASN A 2 -28.42 -37.27 19.40
N HIS A 3 -28.05 -37.17 18.11
CA HIS A 3 -27.55 -35.96 17.48
C HIS A 3 -28.48 -34.79 17.76
N HIS A 4 -27.95 -33.57 17.81
CA HIS A 4 -28.50 -32.27 17.35
C HIS A 4 -27.44 -31.24 17.83
N GLY A 5 -26.80 -30.38 17.05
CA GLY A 5 -27.01 -29.88 15.69
C GLY A 5 -26.35 -28.51 15.72
N VAL A 6 -25.08 -28.42 15.29
CA VAL A 6 -24.33 -27.16 15.27
C VAL A 6 -24.97 -26.25 14.23
N ASN A 7 -25.38 -25.06 14.65
CA ASN A 7 -26.09 -24.07 13.84
C ASN A 7 -25.10 -23.45 12.84
N GLN A 8 -24.97 -24.05 11.65
CA GLN A 8 -24.08 -23.62 10.55
C GLN A 8 -24.72 -22.59 9.59
N THR A 9 -25.65 -21.78 10.05
CA THR A 9 -26.50 -20.97 9.15
C THR A 9 -26.14 -19.49 9.07
N GLU A 10 -25.31 -18.96 9.97
CA GLU A 10 -24.95 -17.52 9.95
C GLU A 10 -23.65 -17.20 9.20
N ASP A 11 -22.75 -18.17 9.05
CA ASP A 11 -21.43 -17.96 8.42
C ASP A 11 -21.45 -18.05 6.88
N SER A 12 -22.55 -18.57 6.30
CA SER A 12 -22.72 -18.70 4.85
C SER A 12 -23.38 -17.48 4.19
N LEU A 13 -24.11 -16.67 4.96
CA LEU A 13 -24.80 -15.47 4.47
C LEU A 13 -23.84 -14.31 4.17
N SER A 14 -22.70 -14.24 4.86
CA SER A 14 -21.66 -13.22 4.62
C SER A 14 -20.83 -13.51 3.35
N LEU A 15 -20.63 -14.78 3.01
CA LEU A 15 -19.87 -15.18 1.82
C LEU A 15 -20.67 -15.02 0.52
N GLN A 16 -22.00 -15.13 0.56
CA GLN A 16 -22.86 -14.90 -0.60
C GLN A 16 -23.00 -13.42 -0.98
N GLN A 17 -22.79 -12.48 -0.06
CA GLN A 17 -22.81 -11.04 -0.37
C GLN A 17 -21.53 -10.52 -1.03
N ALA A 18 -20.43 -11.28 -0.98
CA ALA A 18 -19.14 -10.87 -1.58
C ALA A 18 -19.01 -11.23 -3.07
N MET A 19 -19.90 -12.07 -3.62
CA MET A 19 -19.79 -12.58 -5.00
C MET A 19 -20.61 -11.77 -6.04
N GLY A 20 -21.33 -10.72 -5.62
CA GLY A 20 -22.30 -10.03 -6.47
C GLY A 20 -21.85 -8.66 -6.99
N ARG A 21 -20.78 -8.56 -7.79
CA ARG A 21 -20.45 -7.27 -8.48
C ARG A 21 -19.86 -7.40 -9.89
N CYS A 22 -19.97 -8.56 -10.54
CA CYS A 22 -19.87 -8.55 -12.00
C CYS A 22 -21.22 -8.07 -12.57
N CYS A 23 -21.16 -7.15 -13.53
CA CYS A 23 -22.31 -6.63 -14.27
C CYS A 23 -23.22 -7.75 -14.83
N CYS A 24 -22.65 -8.94 -15.08
CA CYS A 24 -23.32 -10.12 -15.61
C CYS A 24 -24.10 -10.98 -14.59
N THR A 25 -24.24 -10.56 -13.33
CA THR A 25 -24.90 -11.37 -12.26
C THR A 25 -26.34 -10.96 -11.95
N ARG A 26 -26.96 -10.09 -12.75
CA ARG A 26 -28.43 -9.95 -12.69
C ARG A 26 -29.03 -11.27 -13.18
N GLU A 27 -29.87 -11.88 -12.35
CA GLU A 27 -30.63 -13.10 -12.65
C GLU A 27 -31.17 -13.02 -14.09
N ALA A 28 -30.66 -13.90 -14.96
CA ALA A 28 -31.27 -14.09 -16.26
C ALA A 28 -32.66 -14.65 -16.01
N THR A 29 -33.69 -13.82 -16.15
CA THR A 29 -35.09 -14.27 -16.15
C THR A 29 -35.26 -15.31 -17.26
N PRO A 30 -35.77 -16.51 -16.99
CA PRO A 30 -35.93 -17.52 -18.02
C PRO A 30 -37.17 -17.17 -18.85
N SER A 31 -37.01 -16.40 -19.92
CA SER A 31 -38.04 -16.33 -20.96
C SER A 31 -37.64 -17.24 -22.12
N ALA A 32 -38.32 -18.36 -22.23
CA ALA A 32 -38.30 -19.22 -23.40
C ALA A 32 -38.88 -18.47 -24.61
N SER A 33 -38.03 -17.83 -25.41
CA SER A 33 -38.28 -17.51 -26.81
C SER A 33 -36.99 -17.08 -27.49
N HIS A 34 -36.61 -17.76 -28.58
CA HIS A 34 -35.55 -17.30 -29.48
C HIS A 34 -36.03 -16.02 -30.21
N GLY A 35 -35.90 -14.86 -29.56
CA GLY A 35 -36.31 -13.56 -30.09
C GLY A 35 -35.63 -12.42 -29.34
N SER A 36 -34.64 -11.81 -30.00
CA SER A 36 -33.91 -10.57 -29.65
C SER A 36 -33.59 -10.34 -28.17
N GLU A 37 -32.49 -10.92 -27.68
CA GLU A 37 -31.85 -10.46 -26.44
C GLU A 37 -31.38 -9.01 -26.61
N GLU A 38 -31.95 -8.08 -25.84
CA GLU A 38 -31.40 -6.72 -25.73
C GLU A 38 -29.96 -6.81 -25.25
N ARG A 39 -29.01 -6.29 -26.05
CA ARG A 39 -27.59 -6.30 -25.70
C ARG A 39 -27.37 -5.62 -24.35
N HIS A 40 -26.82 -6.35 -23.39
CA HIS A 40 -26.45 -5.80 -22.09
C HIS A 40 -25.24 -4.86 -22.23
N VAL A 41 -25.41 -3.58 -21.90
CA VAL A 41 -24.34 -2.57 -21.92
C VAL A 41 -23.97 -2.19 -20.49
N CYS A 42 -22.74 -2.49 -20.11
CA CYS A 42 -22.17 -2.02 -18.85
C CYS A 42 -21.57 -0.62 -19.04
N GLY A 43 -21.96 0.33 -18.18
CA GLY A 43 -21.35 1.66 -18.15
C GLY A 43 -19.87 1.60 -17.76
N SER A 44 -19.11 2.63 -18.15
CA SER A 44 -17.71 2.78 -17.74
C SER A 44 -17.60 2.91 -16.23
N LYS A 45 -16.63 2.21 -15.64
CA LYS A 45 -16.32 2.28 -14.21
C LYS A 45 -14.81 2.35 -14.04
N VAL A 46 -14.39 3.11 -13.05
CA VAL A 46 -13.02 3.08 -12.55
C VAL A 46 -12.94 2.02 -11.45
N ASP A 47 -11.80 1.32 -11.37
CA ASP A 47 -11.54 0.36 -10.30
C ASP A 47 -11.41 1.09 -8.95
N PHE A 48 -10.51 2.08 -8.89
CA PHE A 48 -10.37 3.00 -7.76
C PHE A 48 -9.66 4.27 -8.20
N VAL A 49 -9.75 5.30 -7.37
CA VAL A 49 -9.07 6.58 -7.58
C VAL A 49 -7.80 6.62 -6.76
N PHE A 50 -6.69 7.08 -7.37
CA PHE A 50 -5.50 7.42 -6.61
C PHE A 50 -5.76 8.73 -5.84
N PRO A 51 -5.67 8.73 -4.50
CA PRO A 51 -5.90 9.95 -3.74
C PRO A 51 -4.79 10.97 -3.98
N ASP A 52 -5.07 12.20 -3.54
CA ASP A 52 -4.07 13.25 -3.44
C ASP A 52 -2.94 12.85 -2.50
N VAL A 53 -1.73 13.24 -2.87
CA VAL A 53 -0.51 12.93 -2.12
C VAL A 53 0.14 14.25 -1.74
N PRO A 54 0.07 14.68 -0.47
CA PRO A 54 0.86 15.80 0.00
C PRO A 54 2.32 15.36 0.06
N PHE A 55 3.20 16.01 -0.70
CA PHE A 55 4.63 15.79 -0.55
C PHE A 55 5.15 16.50 0.70
N PRO A 56 6.17 15.94 1.38
CA PRO A 56 6.67 16.51 2.61
C PRO A 56 7.37 17.83 2.34
N SER A 57 7.28 18.72 3.31
CA SER A 57 7.97 20.01 3.29
C SER A 57 9.44 19.84 3.67
N PRO A 58 10.30 20.82 3.32
CA PRO A 58 11.70 20.83 3.74
C PRO A 58 11.92 20.83 5.27
N ARG A 59 10.86 21.06 6.07
CA ARG A 59 10.94 21.02 7.53
C ARG A 59 11.30 19.64 8.05
N ILE A 60 10.93 18.57 7.33
CA ILE A 60 11.30 17.21 7.71
C ILE A 60 12.82 17.08 7.73
N PHE A 61 13.49 17.37 6.62
CA PHE A 61 14.94 17.31 6.54
C PHE A 61 15.62 18.25 7.55
N ALA A 62 15.09 19.46 7.74
CA ALA A 62 15.64 20.42 8.70
C ALA A 62 15.57 19.92 10.15
N ALA A 63 14.53 19.15 10.52
CA ALA A 63 14.35 18.64 11.88
C ALA A 63 15.07 17.31 12.13
N THR A 64 15.23 16.46 11.12
CA THR A 64 15.83 15.12 11.27
C THR A 64 17.31 15.06 10.90
N GLY A 65 17.73 15.88 9.92
CA GLY A 65 18.99 15.69 9.23
C GLY A 65 19.01 14.46 8.32
N GLU A 66 20.10 14.32 7.56
CA GLU A 66 20.29 13.23 6.59
C GLU A 66 20.48 11.86 7.26
N GLU A 67 21.32 11.80 8.30
CA GLU A 67 21.67 10.54 8.98
C GLU A 67 20.43 9.81 9.51
N ALA A 68 19.52 10.54 10.16
CA ALA A 68 18.28 9.97 10.68
C ALA A 68 17.34 9.46 9.57
N LEU A 69 17.25 10.16 8.44
CA LEU A 69 16.42 9.72 7.30
C LEU A 69 16.99 8.47 6.64
N ARG A 70 18.32 8.38 6.51
CA ARG A 70 18.99 7.18 6.02
C ARG A 70 18.82 6.00 6.98
N LEU A 71 18.95 6.25 8.29
CA LEU A 71 18.72 5.24 9.33
C LEU A 71 17.28 4.73 9.31
N LEU A 72 16.28 5.62 9.19
CA LEU A 72 14.88 5.24 9.05
C LEU A 72 14.68 4.26 7.89
N VAL A 73 15.23 4.58 6.72
CA VAL A 73 15.09 3.73 5.53
C VAL A 73 15.82 2.40 5.72
N HIS A 74 16.97 2.40 6.39
CA HIS A 74 17.68 1.17 6.75
C HIS A 74 16.83 0.28 7.68
N ARG A 75 16.28 0.83 8.77
CA ARG A 75 15.39 0.11 9.70
C ARG A 75 14.15 -0.42 8.97
N HIS A 76 13.55 0.39 8.11
CA HIS A 76 12.42 -0.04 7.29
C HIS A 76 12.72 -1.29 6.46
N HIS A 77 13.90 -1.36 5.83
CA HIS A 77 14.30 -2.55 5.08
C HIS A 77 14.64 -3.74 5.97
N GLU A 78 15.19 -3.53 7.17
CA GLU A 78 15.36 -4.62 8.15
C GLU A 78 14.01 -5.23 8.57
N TYR A 79 12.97 -4.42 8.75
CA TYR A 79 11.61 -4.90 9.00
C TYR A 79 11.03 -5.62 7.78
N LEU A 80 11.22 -5.09 6.57
CA LEU A 80 10.74 -5.73 5.33
C LEU A 80 11.32 -7.13 5.13
N LEU A 81 12.62 -7.32 5.41
CA LEU A 81 13.29 -8.62 5.27
C LEU A 81 12.82 -9.67 6.29
N LYS A 82 12.21 -9.23 7.40
CA LYS A 82 11.59 -10.11 8.41
C LYS A 82 10.08 -10.27 8.21
N SER A 83 9.51 -9.60 7.22
CA SER A 83 8.07 -9.57 6.98
C SER A 83 7.62 -10.66 6.00
N PRO A 84 6.32 -10.94 5.89
CA PRO A 84 5.79 -11.86 4.89
C PRO A 84 6.10 -11.50 3.43
N ILE A 85 6.48 -10.24 3.13
CA ILE A 85 6.82 -9.79 1.77
C ILE A 85 8.32 -9.75 1.48
N HIS A 86 9.15 -10.36 2.33
CA HIS A 86 10.60 -10.38 2.17
C HIS A 86 11.05 -10.91 0.79
N TYR A 87 10.27 -11.82 0.19
CA TYR A 87 10.54 -12.42 -1.12
C TYR A 87 10.47 -11.43 -2.30
N LEU A 88 9.91 -10.22 -2.09
CA LEU A 88 9.90 -9.15 -3.10
C LEU A 88 11.24 -8.42 -3.22
N PHE A 89 12.17 -8.67 -2.29
CA PHE A 89 13.45 -7.99 -2.22
C PHE A 89 14.60 -8.90 -2.67
N PRO A 90 15.67 -8.35 -3.27
CA PRO A 90 16.82 -9.15 -3.68
C PRO A 90 17.45 -9.91 -2.50
N PRO A 91 17.76 -11.21 -2.66
CA PRO A 91 18.47 -11.99 -1.64
C PRO A 91 19.98 -11.68 -1.62
N ASP A 92 20.52 -11.17 -2.72
CA ASP A 92 21.92 -10.76 -2.81
C ASP A 92 22.16 -9.48 -1.99
N LYS A 93 23.17 -9.54 -1.11
CA LYS A 93 23.48 -8.46 -0.17
C LYS A 93 23.89 -7.17 -0.88
N GLU A 94 24.70 -7.26 -1.93
CA GLU A 94 25.18 -6.07 -2.64
C GLU A 94 24.04 -5.37 -3.41
N ALA A 95 23.17 -6.16 -4.05
CA ALA A 95 21.96 -5.68 -4.70
C ALA A 95 20.99 -5.03 -3.70
N LEU A 96 20.79 -5.66 -2.53
CA LEU A 96 19.99 -5.11 -1.45
C LEU A 96 20.55 -3.78 -0.93
N GLU A 97 21.86 -3.70 -0.67
CA GLU A 97 22.50 -2.45 -0.24
C GLU A 97 22.33 -1.33 -1.29
N LYS A 98 22.46 -1.64 -2.58
CA LYS A 98 22.19 -0.68 -3.67
C LYS A 98 20.73 -0.23 -3.68
N LEU A 99 19.80 -1.13 -3.40
CA LEU A 99 18.36 -0.81 -3.30
C LEU A 99 18.10 0.12 -2.13
N VAL A 100 18.60 -0.21 -0.93
CA VAL A 100 18.44 0.59 0.30
C VAL A 100 19.03 1.99 0.10
N ARG A 101 20.24 2.10 -0.48
CA ARG A 101 20.85 3.39 -0.80
C ARG A 101 19.95 4.25 -1.70
N ARG A 102 19.40 3.69 -2.77
CA ARG A 102 18.49 4.40 -3.69
C ARG A 102 17.19 4.82 -3.01
N ALA A 103 16.64 3.97 -2.15
CA ALA A 103 15.44 4.32 -1.38
C ALA A 103 15.73 5.46 -0.41
N ALA A 104 16.90 5.45 0.23
CA ALA A 104 17.32 6.50 1.16
C ALA A 104 17.57 7.83 0.44
N ASP A 105 18.25 7.80 -0.71
CA ASP A 105 18.45 8.99 -1.54
C ASP A 105 17.12 9.60 -1.99
N PHE A 106 16.12 8.77 -2.31
CA PHE A 106 14.77 9.23 -2.63
C PHE A 106 14.13 9.93 -1.43
N VAL A 107 14.13 9.30 -0.26
CA VAL A 107 13.52 9.86 0.95
C VAL A 107 14.20 11.16 1.37
N VAL A 108 15.53 11.22 1.34
CA VAL A 108 16.31 12.43 1.65
C VAL A 108 15.92 13.57 0.72
N GLU A 109 15.91 13.34 -0.59
CA GLU A 109 15.56 14.38 -1.55
C GLU A 109 14.11 14.84 -1.41
N MET A 110 13.17 13.91 -1.24
CA MET A 110 11.75 14.27 -1.10
C MET A 110 11.47 15.06 0.16
N CYS A 111 12.20 14.82 1.25
CA CYS A 111 12.06 15.56 2.51
C CYS A 111 12.75 16.93 2.51
N GLY A 112 13.34 17.37 1.39
CA GLY A 112 14.00 18.66 1.22
C GLY A 112 15.52 18.66 1.37
N GLY A 113 16.14 17.47 1.40
CA GLY A 113 17.59 17.32 1.38
C GLY A 113 18.23 17.51 -0.01
N PRO A 114 19.54 17.25 -0.13
CA PRO A 114 20.25 17.32 -1.40
C PRO A 114 19.65 16.38 -2.47
N ARG A 115 19.84 16.74 -3.75
CA ARG A 115 19.29 16.01 -4.91
C ARG A 115 20.04 14.72 -5.24
N TYR A 116 20.10 13.77 -4.31
CA TYR A 116 20.81 12.49 -4.51
C TYR A 116 20.10 11.55 -5.47
N TYR A 117 18.77 11.48 -5.42
CA TYR A 117 18.02 10.56 -6.25
C TYR A 117 17.95 11.04 -7.69
N THR A 118 17.52 12.28 -7.93
CA THR A 118 17.32 12.77 -9.29
C THR A 118 18.62 12.95 -10.05
N SER A 119 19.74 13.24 -9.37
CA SER A 119 21.06 13.30 -10.00
C SER A 119 21.56 11.92 -10.48
N THR A 120 21.21 10.84 -9.79
CA THR A 120 21.72 9.49 -10.09
C THR A 120 20.73 8.60 -10.85
N ARG A 121 19.43 8.84 -10.68
CA ARG A 121 18.34 7.99 -11.21
C ARG A 121 17.41 8.73 -12.17
N GLY A 122 17.53 10.06 -12.27
CA GLY A 122 16.61 10.91 -13.02
C GLY A 122 15.26 11.04 -12.34
N GLU A 123 14.21 11.28 -13.14
CA GLU A 123 12.86 11.51 -12.62
C GLU A 123 12.34 10.33 -11.77
N PRO A 124 11.61 10.60 -10.67
CA PRO A 124 11.09 9.55 -9.77
C PRO A 124 10.28 8.47 -10.48
N ARG A 125 9.24 8.83 -11.26
CA ARG A 125 8.35 7.90 -11.99
C ARG A 125 8.02 6.61 -11.21
N MET A 126 7.73 6.75 -9.91
CA MET A 126 7.79 5.62 -8.96
C MET A 126 6.87 4.46 -9.34
N ARG A 127 5.61 4.72 -9.72
CA ARG A 127 4.70 3.64 -10.16
C ARG A 127 5.30 2.82 -11.30
N SER A 128 5.88 3.48 -12.30
CA SER A 128 6.50 2.80 -13.44
C SER A 128 7.67 1.93 -13.01
N ARG A 129 8.50 2.43 -12.09
CA ARG A 129 9.66 1.69 -11.56
C ARG A 129 9.27 0.49 -10.69
N HIS A 130 8.04 0.47 -10.16
CA HIS A 130 7.53 -0.64 -9.36
C HIS A 130 6.76 -1.69 -10.17
N PHE A 131 6.49 -1.47 -11.47
CA PHE A 131 5.81 -2.47 -12.31
C PHE A 131 6.51 -3.85 -12.41
N PRO A 132 7.86 -3.94 -12.39
CA PRO A 132 8.52 -5.25 -12.40
C PRO A 132 8.27 -6.10 -11.15
N THR A 133 7.85 -5.48 -10.03
CA THR A 133 7.54 -6.16 -8.77
C THR A 133 6.03 -6.29 -8.64
N THR A 134 5.52 -7.49 -8.39
CA THR A 134 4.08 -7.69 -8.15
C THR A 134 3.73 -7.18 -6.75
N ILE A 135 2.94 -6.11 -6.68
CA ILE A 135 2.53 -5.45 -5.43
C ILE A 135 1.00 -5.44 -5.37
N ASP A 136 0.45 -6.26 -4.48
CA ASP A 136 -0.97 -6.28 -4.17
C ASP A 136 -1.32 -5.37 -2.98
N GLU A 137 -2.61 -5.32 -2.64
CA GLU A 137 -3.13 -4.51 -1.53
C GLU A 137 -2.50 -4.93 -0.19
N ARG A 138 -2.29 -6.23 0.02
CA ARG A 138 -1.72 -6.77 1.26
C ARG A 138 -0.24 -6.43 1.38
N ALA A 139 0.53 -6.49 0.29
CA ALA A 139 1.93 -6.12 0.28
C ALA A 139 2.12 -4.64 0.64
N ARG A 140 1.25 -3.75 0.16
CA ARG A 140 1.24 -2.35 0.60
C ARG A 140 0.98 -2.23 2.10
N GLU A 141 -0.01 -2.94 2.64
CA GLU A 141 -0.30 -2.89 4.09
C GLU A 141 0.90 -3.34 4.92
N VAL A 142 1.54 -4.45 4.55
CA VAL A 142 2.76 -4.93 5.24
C VAL A 142 3.88 -3.90 5.13
N TRP A 143 4.09 -3.31 3.95
CA TRP A 143 5.08 -2.26 3.74
C TRP A 143 4.86 -1.05 4.65
N LEU A 144 3.60 -0.62 4.84
CA LEU A 144 3.23 0.47 5.75
C LEU A 144 3.44 0.10 7.23
N ILE A 145 3.11 -1.14 7.63
CA ILE A 145 3.38 -1.64 8.98
C ILE A 145 4.89 -1.59 9.28
N CYS A 146 5.72 -2.08 8.35
CA CYS A 146 7.17 -2.00 8.49
C CYS A 146 7.66 -0.56 8.63
N TYR A 147 7.05 0.39 7.92
CA TYR A 147 7.41 1.81 8.04
C TYR A 147 7.00 2.41 9.38
N ARG A 148 5.81 2.07 9.89
CA ARG A 148 5.35 2.48 11.22
C ARG A 148 6.33 2.03 12.30
N ASP A 149 6.73 0.75 12.25
CA ASP A 149 7.64 0.18 13.25
C ASP A 149 9.05 0.80 13.14
N ALA A 150 9.53 1.04 11.92
CA ALA A 150 10.79 1.74 11.69
C ALA A 150 10.77 3.21 12.16
N LEU A 151 9.68 3.95 11.96
CA LEU A 151 9.52 5.32 12.46
C LEU A 151 9.56 5.37 13.99
N LYS A 152 8.92 4.40 14.64
CA LYS A 152 8.93 4.27 16.10
C LYS A 152 10.32 3.95 16.62
N GLU A 153 10.98 2.94 16.06
CA GLU A 153 12.31 2.51 16.50
C GLU A 153 13.38 3.58 16.25
N ALA A 154 13.30 4.30 15.13
CA ALA A 154 14.23 5.38 14.80
C ALA A 154 14.02 6.65 15.66
N GLY A 155 12.98 6.70 16.49
CA GLY A 155 12.67 7.89 17.31
C GLY A 155 12.35 9.11 16.45
N PHE A 156 11.63 8.93 15.34
CA PHE A 156 11.34 10.01 14.40
C PHE A 156 10.58 11.17 15.09
N PRO A 157 10.95 12.45 14.87
CA PRO A 157 10.40 13.55 15.66
C PRO A 157 8.87 13.68 15.51
N LEU A 158 8.16 13.67 16.64
CA LEU A 158 6.68 13.73 16.68
C LEU A 158 6.08 14.92 15.89
N PRO A 159 6.64 16.16 15.90
CA PRO A 159 6.04 17.30 15.21
C PRO A 159 5.96 17.18 13.68
N ILE A 160 6.72 16.25 13.07
CA ILE A 160 6.78 16.03 11.62
C ILE A 160 6.38 14.60 11.23
N LEU A 161 6.09 13.75 12.21
CA LEU A 161 5.78 12.34 11.99
C LEU A 161 4.49 12.18 11.17
N GLU A 162 3.45 12.96 11.50
CA GLU A 162 2.21 12.97 10.74
C GLU A 162 2.42 13.41 9.29
N GLU A 163 3.26 14.43 9.06
CA GLU A 163 3.58 14.93 7.73
C GLU A 163 4.25 13.86 6.87
N PHE A 164 5.22 13.13 7.43
CA PHE A 164 5.87 12.01 6.76
C PHE A 164 4.87 10.88 6.46
N TRP A 165 4.02 10.52 7.42
CA TRP A 165 3.02 9.46 7.26
C TRP A 165 1.98 9.81 6.18
N ASN A 166 1.46 11.04 6.23
CA ASN A 166 0.48 11.55 5.27
C ASN A 166 1.05 11.67 3.85
N TRP A 167 2.37 11.64 3.67
CA TRP A 167 2.99 11.47 2.37
C TRP A 167 3.02 10.00 1.93
N ILE A 168 3.65 9.11 2.70
CA ILE A 168 3.90 7.72 2.27
C ILE A 168 2.61 6.89 2.16
N GLU A 169 1.60 7.17 3.00
CA GLU A 169 0.36 6.40 3.02
C GLU A 169 -0.44 6.53 1.72
N PRO A 170 -0.81 7.73 1.25
CA PRO A 170 -1.51 7.85 -0.03
C PRO A 170 -0.58 7.62 -1.23
N PHE A 171 0.73 7.91 -1.11
CA PHE A 171 1.67 7.67 -2.21
C PHE A 171 1.84 6.18 -2.51
N SER A 172 1.92 5.34 -1.47
CA SER A 172 2.06 3.89 -1.62
C SER A 172 0.88 3.23 -2.34
N ILE A 173 -0.32 3.82 -2.29
CA ILE A 173 -1.49 3.33 -3.05
C ILE A 173 -1.19 3.31 -4.55
N ARG A 174 -0.41 4.27 -5.05
CA ARG A 174 -0.02 4.36 -6.45
C ARG A 174 0.96 3.26 -6.86
N MET A 175 1.53 2.50 -5.92
CA MET A 175 2.46 1.40 -6.23
C MET A 175 1.73 0.06 -6.41
N VAL A 176 0.48 -0.07 -5.94
CA VAL A 176 -0.33 -1.28 -6.11
C VAL A 176 -0.58 -1.52 -7.60
N ASN A 177 -0.15 -2.68 -8.08
CA ASN A 177 -0.20 -3.08 -9.49
C ASN A 177 -0.80 -4.48 -9.70
N ARG A 178 -1.18 -5.18 -8.63
CA ARG A 178 -1.95 -6.42 -8.66
C ARG A 178 -3.21 -6.26 -7.81
N ARG A 179 -4.39 -6.22 -8.43
CA ARG A 179 -5.66 -6.21 -7.70
C ARG A 179 -6.09 -7.63 -7.33
N THR A 180 -6.51 -7.81 -6.08
CA THR A 180 -6.99 -9.09 -5.55
C THR A 180 -8.40 -9.01 -4.97
N THR A 181 -8.94 -7.80 -4.81
CA THR A 181 -10.30 -7.51 -4.36
C THR A 181 -10.91 -6.38 -5.18
N TRP A 182 -12.24 -6.24 -5.16
CA TRP A 182 -12.97 -5.08 -5.69
C TRP A 182 -13.00 -3.89 -4.72
N ASP A 183 -12.71 -4.11 -3.44
CA ASP A 183 -12.66 -3.03 -2.46
C ASP A 183 -11.45 -2.12 -2.68
N PRO A 184 -11.56 -0.80 -2.53
CA PRO A 184 -10.43 0.10 -2.71
C PRO A 184 -9.30 -0.20 -1.69
N PRO A 185 -8.03 0.09 -2.01
CA PRO A 185 -6.93 -0.05 -1.06
C PRO A 185 -7.21 0.69 0.26
N ARG A 186 -7.02 -0.02 1.38
CA ARG A 186 -7.32 0.49 2.73
C ARG A 186 -6.58 1.79 3.02
N ARG A 187 -7.30 2.78 3.56
CA ARG A 187 -6.71 4.01 4.11
C ARG A 187 -6.28 3.81 5.55
N VAL A 188 -5.11 4.35 5.90
CA VAL A 188 -4.56 4.33 7.27
C VAL A 188 -4.23 5.77 7.69
N PRO A 189 -5.22 6.60 8.06
CA PRO A 189 -4.93 7.97 8.49
C PRO A 189 -4.04 7.97 9.73
N PHE A 190 -3.20 9.00 9.90
CA PHE A 190 -2.27 9.07 11.03
C PHE A 190 -2.97 8.92 12.40
N SER A 191 -4.16 9.50 12.56
CA SER A 191 -4.99 9.37 13.77
C SER A 191 -5.30 7.92 14.16
N SER A 192 -5.31 6.97 13.21
CA SER A 192 -5.53 5.55 13.49
C SER A 192 -4.30 4.81 14.04
N ILE A 193 -3.12 5.44 13.99
CA ILE A 193 -1.86 4.84 14.43
C ILE A 193 -1.07 5.73 15.41
N GLN A 194 -1.53 6.94 15.70
CA GLN A 194 -0.83 7.90 16.55
C GLN A 194 -0.47 7.32 17.93
N ASP A 195 -1.36 6.49 18.51
CA ASP A 195 -1.15 5.86 19.81
C ASP A 195 0.02 4.87 19.80
N ALA A 196 0.39 4.34 18.63
CA ALA A 196 1.57 3.49 18.51
C ALA A 196 2.87 4.27 18.78
N PHE A 197 2.86 5.59 18.67
CA PHE A 197 4.00 6.48 18.87
C PHE A 197 3.96 7.24 20.20
N ALA A 198 2.85 7.17 20.94
CA ALA A 198 2.78 7.68 22.30
C ALA A 198 3.56 6.73 23.23
N LEU A 199 4.54 7.28 23.97
CA LEU A 199 5.20 6.64 25.10
C LEU A 199 4.64 7.21 26.40
#